data_AF-A0A7Z9SCK0-F1
#
_entry.id   AF-A0A7Z9SCK0-F1
#
_cell.length_a   1.000
_cell.length_b   1.000
_cell.length_c   1.000
_cell.angle_alpha   90.00
_cell.angle_beta   90.00
_cell.angle_gamma   90.00
#
_symmetry.space_group_name_H-M   'P 1'
#
loop_
_entity.id
_entity.type
_entity.pdbx_description
1 polymer ?
#
loop_
_entity_poly.entity_id
_entity_poly.type
_entity_poly.pdbx_seq_one_letter_code
_entity_poly.pdbx_strand_id
1 'polypeptide(L)'
;MHGYINPLGQRVMPTLDALIAKYKVPSSTVYRTSSKDKWKDQRNAFRDKLREEIDLQKTEELQGKLFKSDEISAEIAHEIFAKIKELLNKETQITPNGLASVSTSALTAQKLIKNTSPSFPSSQSNQSTFLDALKILDEIADLKRSLA
;
A
#
# COMPACT_ATOMS: atom_id res chain seq x y z
N MET A 1 23.58 -12.80 12.05
CA MET A 1 24.57 -12.71 10.95
C MET A 1 23.86 -12.08 9.77
N HIS A 2 24.15 -10.82 9.48
CA HIS A 2 23.22 -9.95 8.75
C HIS A 2 23.47 -9.89 7.23
N GLY A 3 24.14 -10.88 6.63
CA GLY A 3 24.56 -10.79 5.23
C GLY A 3 25.51 -9.61 4.98
N TYR A 4 25.92 -9.42 3.73
CA TYR A 4 26.72 -8.26 3.32
C TYR A 4 26.08 -7.59 2.12
N ILE A 5 26.36 -6.30 1.95
CA ILE A 5 25.92 -5.53 0.78
C ILE A 5 26.94 -5.77 -0.32
N ASN A 6 26.50 -6.26 -1.47
CA ASN A 6 27.36 -6.43 -2.63
C ASN A 6 27.61 -5.06 -3.33
N PRO A 7 28.55 -4.96 -4.28
CA PRO A 7 28.81 -3.71 -5.01
C PRO A 7 27.60 -3.16 -5.79
N LEU A 8 26.55 -3.96 -5.98
CA LEU A 8 25.28 -3.58 -6.63
C LEU A 8 24.24 -3.05 -5.63
N GLY A 9 24.61 -2.86 -4.36
CA GLY A 9 23.71 -2.39 -3.31
C GLY A 9 22.72 -3.44 -2.80
N GLN A 10 22.81 -4.69 -3.27
CA GLN A 10 21.91 -5.77 -2.89
C GLN A 10 22.46 -6.53 -1.68
N ARG A 11 21.58 -6.86 -0.73
CA ARG A 11 21.94 -7.65 0.45
C ARG A 11 22.00 -9.13 0.10
N VAL A 12 23.19 -9.72 0.15
CA VAL A 12 23.43 -11.14 -0.11
C VAL A 12 23.61 -11.90 1.20
N MET A 13 22.87 -13.00 1.32
CA MET A 13 22.99 -13.95 2.44
C MET A 13 23.80 -15.16 1.97
N PRO A 14 25.12 -15.24 2.28
CA PRO A 14 25.95 -16.35 1.85
C PRO A 14 25.46 -17.69 2.44
N THR A 15 25.57 -18.76 1.65
CA THR A 15 25.25 -20.12 2.08
C THR A 15 26.31 -20.67 3.04
N LEU A 16 25.96 -21.73 3.78
CA LEU A 16 26.93 -22.41 4.66
C LEU A 16 28.15 -22.88 3.88
N ASP A 17 27.94 -23.42 2.66
CA ASP A 17 29.01 -23.89 1.79
C ASP A 17 29.92 -22.75 1.32
N ALA A 18 29.36 -21.57 1.04
CA ALA A 18 30.15 -20.39 0.70
C ALA A 18 31.02 -19.93 1.88
N LEU A 19 30.52 -20.06 3.12
CA LEU A 19 31.28 -19.74 4.33
C LEU A 19 32.37 -20.78 4.61
N ILE A 20 32.05 -22.06 4.43
CA ILE A 20 32.99 -23.19 4.54
C ILE A 20 34.16 -23.00 3.56
N ALA A 21 33.87 -22.69 2.29
CA ALA A 21 34.88 -22.46 1.26
C ALA A 21 35.75 -21.23 1.58
N LYS A 22 35.15 -20.14 2.07
CA LYS A 22 35.86 -18.88 2.39
C LYS A 22 36.81 -19.02 3.58
N TYR A 23 36.36 -19.67 4.66
CA TYR A 23 37.11 -19.78 5.92
C TYR A 23 37.85 -21.11 6.08
N LYS A 24 37.77 -22.01 5.08
CA LYS A 24 38.43 -23.34 5.07
C LYS A 24 38.14 -24.16 6.34
N VAL A 25 36.89 -24.15 6.80
CA VAL A 25 36.47 -24.83 8.03
C VAL A 25 35.88 -26.20 7.69
N PRO A 26 36.08 -27.28 8.48
CA PRO A 26 35.48 -28.57 8.19
C PRO A 26 33.94 -28.52 8.16
N SER A 27 33.34 -28.96 7.05
CA SER A 27 31.89 -28.90 6.83
C SER A 27 31.09 -29.55 7.95
N SER A 28 31.54 -30.72 8.44
CA SER A 28 30.87 -31.47 9.51
C SER A 28 30.73 -30.68 10.81
N THR A 29 31.75 -29.89 11.17
CA THR A 29 31.72 -29.03 12.36
C THR A 29 30.73 -27.88 12.17
N VAL A 30 30.75 -27.23 11.01
CA VAL A 30 29.87 -26.08 10.72
C VAL A 30 28.40 -26.50 10.66
N TYR A 31 28.08 -27.61 9.99
CA TYR A 31 26.72 -28.12 9.93
C TYR A 31 26.20 -28.56 11.31
N ARG A 32 27.03 -29.21 12.14
CA ARG A 32 26.64 -29.63 13.50
C ARG A 32 26.32 -28.44 14.40
N THR A 33 27.18 -27.41 14.40
CA THR A 33 26.96 -26.19 15.17
C THR A 33 25.76 -25.40 14.64
N SER A 34 25.64 -25.26 13.32
CA SER A 34 24.51 -24.61 12.64
C SER A 34 23.16 -25.27 12.99
N SER A 35 23.10 -26.60 13.04
CA SER A 35 21.88 -27.32 13.42
C SER A 35 21.57 -27.14 14.91
N LYS A 36 22.58 -27.18 15.79
CA LYS A 36 22.42 -26.96 17.24
C LYS A 36 21.86 -25.57 17.54
N ASP A 37 22.35 -24.55 16.83
CA ASP A 37 21.94 -23.15 17.03
C ASP A 37 20.71 -22.77 16.19
N LYS A 38 20.08 -23.73 15.50
CA LYS A 38 18.91 -23.52 14.63
C LYS A 38 19.12 -22.38 13.62
N TRP A 39 20.31 -22.30 13.05
CA TRP A 39 20.74 -21.25 12.12
C TRP A 39 19.76 -21.02 10.97
N LYS A 40 19.20 -22.08 10.41
CA LYS A 40 18.23 -22.01 9.30
C LYS A 40 16.97 -21.26 9.71
N ASP A 41 16.47 -21.51 10.93
CA ASP A 41 15.25 -20.90 11.45
C ASP A 41 15.49 -19.42 11.74
N GLN A 42 16.60 -19.08 12.39
CA GLN A 42 16.98 -17.68 12.65
C GLN A 42 17.13 -16.87 11.35
N ARG A 43 17.76 -17.47 10.33
CA ARG A 43 17.92 -16.83 9.02
C ARG A 43 16.58 -16.62 8.33
N ASN A 44 15.69 -17.62 8.36
CA ASN A 44 14.36 -17.50 7.76
C ASN A 44 13.54 -16.43 8.48
N ALA A 45 13.50 -16.44 9.82
CA ALA A 45 12.83 -15.42 10.62
C ALA A 45 13.36 -14.00 10.33
N PHE A 46 14.68 -13.84 10.19
CA PHE A 46 15.27 -12.55 9.81
C PHE A 46 14.88 -12.12 8.39
N ARG A 47 14.90 -13.06 7.43
CA ARG A 47 14.50 -12.79 6.04
C ARG A 47 13.03 -12.38 5.96
N ASP A 48 12.17 -13.07 6.70
CA ASP A 48 10.72 -12.82 6.66
C ASP A 48 10.42 -11.46 7.32
N LYS A 49 11.03 -11.14 8.46
CA LYS A 49 10.98 -9.78 9.05
C LYS A 49 11.50 -8.70 8.10
N LEU A 50 12.60 -8.97 7.38
CA LEU A 50 13.15 -8.00 6.43
C LEU A 50 12.22 -7.78 5.23
N ARG A 51 11.51 -8.82 4.78
CA ARG A 51 10.50 -8.69 3.73
C ARG A 51 9.31 -7.86 4.20
N GLU A 52 8.79 -8.15 5.40
CA GLU A 52 7.71 -7.37 6.01
C GLU A 52 8.09 -5.89 6.13
N GLU A 53 9.30 -5.59 6.62
CA GLU A 53 9.80 -4.21 6.72
C GLU A 53 9.91 -3.52 5.36
N ILE A 54 10.44 -4.22 4.34
CA ILE A 54 10.55 -3.67 2.97
C ILE A 54 9.16 -3.41 2.39
N ASP A 55 8.23 -4.33 2.58
CA ASP A 55 6.87 -4.20 2.05
C ASP A 55 6.11 -3.08 2.76
N LEU A 56 6.30 -2.93 4.08
CA LEU A 56 5.79 -1.80 4.85
C LEU A 56 6.34 -0.46 4.34
N GLN A 57 7.67 -0.34 4.22
CA GLN A 57 8.31 0.88 3.72
C GLN A 57 7.88 1.23 2.30
N LYS A 58 7.76 0.24 1.40
CA LYS A 58 7.24 0.47 0.05
C LYS A 58 5.81 0.95 0.07
N THR A 59 4.98 0.38 0.95
CA THR A 59 3.58 0.78 1.09
C THR A 59 3.48 2.22 1.59
N GLU A 60 4.27 2.59 2.61
CA GLU A 60 4.36 3.96 3.11
C GLU A 60 4.87 4.94 2.04
N GLU A 61 5.90 4.57 1.28
CA GLU A 61 6.43 5.40 0.20
C GLU A 61 5.41 5.61 -0.92
N LEU A 62 4.69 4.54 -1.30
CA LEU A 62 3.61 4.61 -2.29
C LEU A 62 2.45 5.47 -1.78
N GLN A 63 2.05 5.31 -0.53
CA GLN A 63 1.03 6.16 0.09
C GLN A 63 1.47 7.63 0.08
N GLY A 64 2.71 7.93 0.48
CA GLY A 64 3.24 9.29 0.44
C GLY A 64 3.27 9.89 -0.98
N LYS A 65 3.58 9.10 -2.00
CA LYS A 65 3.51 9.53 -3.40
C LYS A 65 2.07 9.79 -3.87
N LEU A 66 1.13 8.95 -3.46
CA LEU A 66 -0.30 9.15 -3.76
C LEU A 66 -0.81 10.44 -3.12
N PHE A 67 -0.53 10.68 -1.83
CA PHE A 67 -0.91 11.92 -1.15
C PHE A 67 -0.36 13.16 -1.86
N LYS A 68 0.91 13.14 -2.27
CA LYS A 68 1.51 14.24 -3.05
C LYS A 68 0.83 14.44 -4.40
N SER A 69 0.49 13.34 -5.08
CA SER A 69 -0.23 13.39 -6.35
C SER A 69 -1.63 13.99 -6.17
N ASP A 70 -2.30 13.64 -5.09
CA ASP A 70 -3.63 14.15 -4.75
C ASP A 70 -3.57 15.65 -4.40
N GLU A 71 -2.56 16.07 -3.64
CA GLU A 71 -2.30 17.47 -3.32
C GLU A 71 -2.09 18.32 -4.59
N ILE A 72 -1.21 17.87 -5.50
CA ILE A 72 -0.97 18.53 -6.79
C ILE A 72 -2.25 18.57 -7.64
N SER A 73 -3.03 17.49 -7.64
CA SER A 73 -4.28 17.43 -8.40
C SER A 73 -5.32 18.43 -7.87
N ALA A 74 -5.40 18.60 -6.54
CA ALA A 74 -6.26 19.59 -5.91
C ALA A 74 -5.79 21.02 -6.23
N GLU A 75 -4.48 21.28 -6.18
CA GLU A 75 -3.89 22.57 -6.54
C GLU A 75 -4.21 22.95 -7.99
N ILE A 76 -3.96 22.05 -8.95
CA ILE A 76 -4.30 22.25 -10.37
C ILE A 76 -5.79 22.56 -10.53
N ALA A 77 -6.66 21.83 -9.84
CA ALA A 77 -8.10 22.09 -9.92
C ALA A 77 -8.45 23.49 -9.40
N HIS A 78 -7.84 23.92 -8.29
CA HIS A 78 -8.03 25.28 -7.74
C HIS A 78 -7.56 26.36 -8.73
N GLU A 79 -6.40 26.18 -9.37
CA GLU A 79 -5.91 27.10 -10.39
C GLU A 79 -6.84 27.18 -11.60
N ILE A 80 -7.36 26.05 -12.07
CA ILE A 80 -8.36 26.01 -13.15
C ILE A 80 -9.59 26.83 -12.75
N PHE A 81 -10.12 26.64 -11.53
CA PHE A 81 -11.25 27.41 -11.04
C PHE A 81 -10.94 28.92 -10.92
N ALA A 82 -9.75 29.28 -10.46
CA ALA A 82 -9.31 30.67 -10.39
C ALA A 82 -9.26 31.29 -11.79
N LYS A 83 -8.74 30.56 -12.79
CA LYS A 83 -8.66 31.03 -14.17
C LYS A 83 -10.03 31.19 -14.82
N ILE A 84 -10.94 30.26 -14.54
CA ILE A 84 -12.34 30.34 -14.99
C ILE A 84 -13.03 31.58 -14.40
N LYS A 85 -12.84 31.86 -13.09
CA LYS A 85 -13.37 33.08 -12.46
C LYS A 85 -12.79 34.35 -13.09
N GLU A 86 -11.49 34.36 -13.38
CA GLU A 86 -10.84 35.49 -14.04
C GLU A 86 -11.42 35.75 -15.44
N LEU A 87 -11.63 34.70 -16.23
CA LEU A 87 -12.27 34.79 -17.55
C LEU A 87 -13.69 35.34 -17.46
N LEU A 88 -14.51 34.80 -16.54
CA LEU A 88 -15.88 35.24 -16.32
C LEU A 88 -15.98 36.71 -15.89
N ASN A 89 -14.98 37.22 -15.18
CA ASN A 89 -14.94 38.61 -14.73
C ASN A 89 -14.43 39.58 -15.81
N LYS A 90 -13.55 39.12 -16.71
CA LYS A 90 -12.92 39.97 -17.75
C LYS A 90 -13.73 40.04 -19.04
N GLU A 91 -14.39 38.95 -19.42
CA GLU A 91 -15.17 38.90 -20.65
C GLU A 91 -16.62 39.33 -20.39
N THR A 92 -17.02 40.48 -20.95
CA THR A 92 -18.40 40.99 -20.90
C THR A 92 -19.36 40.23 -21.81
N GLN A 93 -18.85 39.53 -22.84
CA GLN A 93 -19.63 38.63 -23.69
C GLN A 93 -18.84 37.37 -23.99
N ILE A 94 -19.32 36.24 -23.47
CA ILE A 94 -18.74 34.92 -23.70
C ILE A 94 -19.52 34.25 -24.81
N THR A 95 -18.81 33.77 -25.85
CA THR A 95 -19.45 33.00 -26.92
C THR A 95 -20.01 31.67 -26.37
N PRO A 96 -21.08 31.11 -26.95
CA PRO A 96 -21.62 29.82 -26.52
C PRO A 96 -20.57 28.69 -26.46
N ASN A 97 -19.62 28.69 -27.41
CA ASN A 97 -18.50 27.75 -27.43
C ASN A 97 -17.50 28.00 -26.29
N GLY A 98 -17.21 29.27 -25.98
CA GLY A 98 -16.39 29.64 -24.82
C GLY A 98 -17.01 29.18 -23.51
N LEU A 99 -18.32 29.36 -23.34
CA LEU A 99 -19.05 28.90 -22.17
C LEU A 99 -19.03 27.37 -22.03
N ALA A 100 -19.20 26.65 -23.13
CA ALA A 100 -19.11 25.19 -23.15
C ALA A 100 -17.71 24.67 -22.78
N SER A 101 -16.65 25.33 -23.27
CA SER A 101 -15.26 25.02 -22.92
C SER A 101 -14.96 25.27 -21.45
N VAL A 102 -15.42 26.40 -20.90
CA VAL A 102 -15.30 26.73 -19.48
C VAL A 102 -16.05 25.73 -18.60
N SER A 103 -17.29 25.37 -18.97
CA SER A 103 -18.09 24.38 -18.25
C SER A 103 -17.42 22.99 -18.21
N THR A 104 -16.85 22.55 -19.34
CA THR A 104 -16.12 21.28 -19.42
C THR A 104 -14.85 21.30 -18.57
N SER A 105 -14.14 22.43 -18.56
CA SER A 105 -12.95 22.64 -17.73
C SER A 105 -13.30 22.67 -16.24
N ALA A 106 -14.42 23.29 -15.86
CA ALA A 106 -14.93 23.27 -14.49
C ALA A 106 -15.32 21.85 -14.06
N LEU A 107 -15.96 21.07 -14.94
CA LEU A 107 -16.36 19.70 -14.65
C LEU A 107 -15.16 18.77 -14.45
N THR A 108 -14.11 18.94 -15.25
CA THR A 108 -12.87 18.17 -15.11
C THR A 108 -12.14 18.53 -13.82
N ALA A 109 -12.01 19.82 -13.49
CA ALA A 109 -11.47 20.27 -12.21
C ALA A 109 -12.29 19.74 -11.01
N GLN A 110 -13.63 19.73 -11.10
CA GLN A 110 -14.48 19.16 -10.06
C GLN A 110 -14.24 17.66 -9.87
N LYS A 111 -14.04 16.91 -10.95
CA LYS A 111 -13.73 15.47 -10.88
C LYS A 111 -12.37 15.23 -10.21
N LEU A 112 -11.35 16.05 -10.50
CA LEU A 112 -10.05 15.99 -9.84
C LEU A 112 -10.19 16.18 -8.32
N ILE A 113 -10.99 17.15 -7.87
CA ILE A 113 -11.24 17.37 -6.43
C ILE A 113 -12.04 16.23 -5.80
N LYS A 114 -13.04 15.68 -6.50
CA LYS A 114 -13.83 14.55 -5.98
C LYS A 114 -13.01 13.27 -5.79
N ASN A 115 -12.03 13.04 -6.68
CA ASN A 115 -11.17 11.87 -6.60
C ASN A 115 -10.11 11.98 -5.49
N THR A 116 -9.72 13.20 -5.12
CA THR A 116 -8.76 13.50 -4.05
C THR A 116 -9.42 13.68 -2.69
N SER A 117 -10.74 13.92 -2.67
CA SER A 117 -11.52 13.94 -1.44
C SER A 117 -11.53 12.54 -0.84
N PRO A 118 -11.19 12.37 0.45
CA PRO A 118 -11.23 11.05 1.08
C PRO A 118 -12.66 10.52 0.99
N SER A 119 -12.85 9.46 0.21
CA SER A 119 -14.02 8.61 0.36
C SER A 119 -13.89 8.01 1.76
N PHE A 120 -14.66 8.52 2.71
CA PHE A 120 -14.80 7.88 4.01
C PHE A 120 -15.08 6.41 3.72
N PRO A 121 -14.20 5.48 4.12
CA PRO A 121 -14.46 4.09 3.88
C PRO A 121 -15.73 3.77 4.66
N SER A 122 -16.76 3.33 3.97
CA SER A 122 -17.94 2.68 4.57
C SER A 122 -17.57 1.33 5.23
N SER A 123 -16.32 1.16 5.65
CA SER A 123 -15.72 -0.08 6.14
C SER A 123 -16.16 -0.46 7.55
N GLN A 124 -16.97 0.35 8.23
CA GLN A 124 -17.60 -0.05 9.49
C GLN A 124 -18.91 -0.82 9.29
N SER A 125 -19.58 -0.66 8.14
CA SER A 125 -20.84 -1.36 7.84
C SER A 125 -20.62 -2.82 7.45
N ASN A 126 -19.55 -3.15 6.72
CA ASN A 126 -19.36 -4.51 6.21
C ASN A 126 -18.96 -5.51 7.32
N GLN A 127 -18.27 -5.03 8.37
CA GLN A 127 -17.87 -5.88 9.48
C GLN A 127 -19.06 -6.22 10.37
N SER A 128 -19.99 -5.28 10.61
CA SER A 128 -21.23 -5.56 11.35
C SER A 128 -22.14 -6.49 10.57
N THR A 129 -22.33 -6.27 9.26
CA THR A 129 -23.19 -7.14 8.43
C THR A 129 -22.65 -8.58 8.36
N PHE A 130 -21.32 -8.76 8.33
CA PHE A 130 -20.70 -10.08 8.37
C PHE A 130 -20.88 -10.78 9.73
N LEU A 131 -20.71 -10.06 10.84
CA LEU A 131 -20.94 -10.59 12.18
C LEU A 131 -22.41 -10.93 12.42
N ASP A 132 -23.33 -10.12 11.91
CA ASP A 132 -24.77 -10.39 11.95
C ASP A 132 -25.12 -11.66 11.17
N ALA A 133 -24.53 -11.85 9.98
CA ALA A 133 -24.72 -13.07 9.19
C ALA A 133 -24.21 -14.34 9.93
N LEU A 134 -23.07 -14.24 10.62
CA LEU A 134 -22.55 -15.34 11.45
C LEU A 134 -23.46 -15.64 12.63
N LYS A 135 -24.02 -14.62 13.28
CA LYS A 135 -24.96 -14.79 14.38
C LYS A 135 -26.24 -15.51 13.94
N ILE A 136 -26.79 -15.16 12.77
CA ILE A 136 -27.96 -15.83 12.20
C ILE A 136 -27.66 -17.30 11.89
N LEU A 137 -26.46 -17.61 11.37
CA LEU A 137 -26.05 -18.99 11.11
C LEU A 137 -25.93 -19.82 12.40
N ASP A 138 -25.43 -19.23 13.48
CA ASP A 138 -25.34 -19.86 14.79
C ASP A 138 -26.73 -20.15 15.38
N GLU A 139 -27.65 -19.17 15.29
CA GLU A 139 -29.05 -19.34 15.71
C GLU A 139 -29.76 -20.46 14.93
N ILE A 140 -29.51 -20.59 13.62
CA ILE A 140 -30.05 -21.68 12.80
C ILE A 140 -29.44 -23.03 13.21
N ALA A 141 -28.14 -23.07 13.52
CA ALA A 141 -27.46 -24.29 13.96
C ALA A 141 -28.01 -24.78 15.31
N ASP A 142 -28.24 -23.87 16.25
CA ASP A 142 -28.85 -24.16 17.54
C ASP A 142 -30.30 -24.63 17.40
N LEU A 143 -31.09 -23.99 16.53
CA LEU A 143 -32.44 -24.44 16.22
C LEU A 143 -32.44 -25.87 15.64
N LYS A 144 -31.55 -26.18 14.70
CA LYS A 144 -31.40 -27.55 14.17
C LYS A 144 -30.99 -28.55 15.24
N ARG A 145 -30.17 -28.15 16.21
CA ARG A 145 -29.72 -29.01 17.30
C ARG A 145 -30.80 -29.24 18.36
N SER A 146 -31.72 -28.29 18.54
CA SER A 146 -32.88 -28.43 19.43
C SER A 146 -34.03 -29.26 18.85
N LEU A 147 -34.08 -29.40 17.53
CA LEU A 147 -35.09 -30.17 16.79
C LEU A 147 -34.70 -31.63 16.52
N ALA A 148 -33.46 -32.01 16.85
CA ALA A 148 -32.92 -33.38 16.76
C ALA A 148 -32.93 -34.04 18.14
#